data_AF-A0A261KXE0-F1
#
_entry.id   AF-A0A261KXE0-F1
#
_cell.length_a   1.000
_cell.length_b   1.000
_cell.length_c   1.000
_cell.angle_alpha   90.00
_cell.angle_beta   90.00
_cell.angle_gamma   90.00
#
_symmetry.space_group_name_H-M   'P 1'
#
loop_
_entity.id
_entity.type
_entity.pdbx_description
1 polymer ?
#
loop_
_entity_poly.entity_id
_entity_poly.type
_entity_poly.pdbx_seq_one_letter_code
_entity_poly.pdbx_strand_id
1 'polypeptide(L)'
;MLNHQQIQIECNEIFTPEQVLENRGKVAIFIDGSNLFYAALQLGIEIDYTKLLSRLTGGSRLLRSFFYTGVDRTNEKQQGFLLWMRRNGYRVISKDLVQLPDGSKKANLDVEIAVDMMALVGSYDTAVLVSGDGDLAYAVDAVSYRGVRVEVVSLRAMTSDSLINVSDR
;
A
#
# COMPACT_ATOMS: atom_id res chain seq x y z
N MET A 1 -9.99 -52.43 -31.02
CA MET A 1 -9.74 -51.12 -31.62
C MET A 1 -10.41 -50.06 -30.75
N LEU A 2 -9.59 -49.19 -30.17
CA LEU A 2 -9.78 -47.77 -29.86
C LEU A 2 -8.99 -47.46 -28.58
N ASN A 3 -7.84 -46.83 -28.81
CA ASN A 3 -6.84 -46.47 -27.82
C ASN A 3 -7.33 -45.21 -27.12
N HIS A 4 -7.56 -45.25 -25.80
CA HIS A 4 -7.77 -44.05 -25.01
C HIS A 4 -6.43 -43.36 -24.77
N GLN A 5 -6.04 -42.49 -25.70
CA GLN A 5 -4.99 -41.50 -25.43
C GLN A 5 -5.58 -40.43 -24.51
N GLN A 6 -5.15 -40.48 -23.26
CA GLN A 6 -5.34 -39.43 -22.28
C GLN A 6 -4.56 -38.20 -22.75
N ILE A 7 -5.27 -37.15 -23.15
CA ILE A 7 -4.66 -35.87 -23.50
C ILE A 7 -4.17 -35.24 -22.19
N GLN A 8 -2.90 -35.43 -21.88
CA GLN A 8 -2.20 -34.60 -20.89
C GLN A 8 -2.01 -33.23 -21.53
N ILE A 9 -2.80 -32.25 -21.08
CA ILE A 9 -2.51 -30.85 -21.32
C ILE A 9 -1.38 -30.51 -20.35
N GLU A 10 -0.13 -30.64 -20.80
CA GLU A 10 1.00 -29.99 -20.14
C GLU A 10 0.83 -28.48 -20.30
N CYS A 11 0.28 -27.82 -19.28
CA CYS A 11 0.44 -26.38 -19.12
C CYS A 11 1.93 -26.12 -18.83
N ASN A 12 2.71 -25.91 -19.89
CA ASN A 12 4.01 -25.27 -19.76
C ASN A 12 3.75 -23.82 -19.32
N GLU A 13 3.72 -23.59 -18.01
CA GLU A 13 3.78 -22.23 -17.48
C GLU A 13 5.12 -21.62 -17.93
N ILE A 14 5.05 -20.64 -18.83
CA ILE A 14 6.22 -20.01 -19.47
C ILE A 14 7.09 -19.28 -18.43
N PHE A 15 6.57 -19.02 -17.23
CA PHE A 15 7.27 -18.38 -16.12
C PHE A 15 6.88 -19.05 -14.80
N THR A 16 7.82 -19.16 -13.86
CA THR A 16 7.46 -19.51 -12.48
C THR A 16 6.74 -18.34 -11.81
N PRO A 17 5.85 -18.58 -10.82
CA PRO A 17 5.24 -17.50 -10.03
C PRO A 17 6.28 -16.54 -9.46
N GLU A 18 7.44 -17.06 -9.04
CA GLU A 18 8.57 -16.27 -8.53
C GLU A 18 9.17 -15.36 -9.61
N GLN A 19 9.36 -15.84 -10.84
CA GLN A 19 9.89 -15.06 -11.97
C GLN A 19 8.96 -13.93 -12.41
N VAL A 20 7.63 -14.12 -12.34
CA VAL A 20 6.64 -13.05 -12.57
C VAL A 20 6.67 -12.03 -11.43
N LEU A 21 6.95 -12.49 -10.21
CA LEU A 21 6.88 -11.67 -9.00
C LEU A 21 8.18 -10.91 -8.65
N GLU A 22 9.32 -11.24 -9.24
CA GLU A 22 10.62 -10.66 -8.86
C GLU A 22 10.92 -9.28 -9.47
N ASN A 23 10.42 -8.96 -10.67
CA ASN A 23 10.70 -7.66 -11.29
C ASN A 23 9.63 -6.61 -10.94
N ARG A 24 9.71 -6.04 -9.73
CA ARG A 24 8.85 -4.92 -9.30
C ARG A 24 9.06 -3.63 -10.10
N GLY A 25 10.13 -3.52 -10.89
CA GLY A 25 10.44 -2.31 -11.64
C GLY A 25 10.60 -1.08 -10.74
N LYS A 26 9.98 0.04 -11.15
CA LYS A 26 9.91 1.26 -10.36
C LYS A 26 8.71 1.20 -9.40
N VAL A 27 8.97 1.39 -8.10
CA VAL A 27 7.95 1.25 -7.04
C VAL A 27 7.46 2.61 -6.56
N ALA A 28 6.15 2.76 -6.39
CA ALA A 28 5.54 3.84 -5.62
C ALA A 28 4.90 3.27 -4.34
N ILE A 29 5.19 3.88 -3.20
CA ILE A 29 4.72 3.40 -1.89
C ILE A 29 3.66 4.38 -1.36
N PHE A 30 2.51 3.87 -0.96
CA PHE A 30 1.37 4.63 -0.44
C PHE A 30 1.04 4.12 0.96
N ILE A 31 1.35 4.90 2.00
CA ILE A 31 1.15 4.48 3.40
C ILE A 31 0.01 5.25 4.03
N ASP A 32 -1.07 4.55 4.36
CA ASP A 32 -2.08 5.05 5.28
C ASP A 32 -1.52 4.99 6.72
N GLY A 33 -1.15 6.16 7.23
CA GLY A 33 -0.58 6.29 8.56
C GLY A 33 -1.53 5.90 9.69
N SER A 34 -2.85 6.03 9.48
CA SER A 34 -3.84 5.62 10.47
C SER A 34 -3.91 4.10 10.54
N ASN A 35 -4.04 3.43 9.39
CA ASN A 35 -4.10 1.97 9.31
C ASN A 35 -2.80 1.33 9.83
N LEU A 36 -1.65 1.88 9.44
CA LEU A 36 -0.34 1.44 9.93
C LEU A 36 -0.18 1.64 11.45
N PHE A 37 -0.66 2.75 12.00
CA PHE A 37 -0.61 3.02 13.44
C PHE A 37 -1.44 1.99 14.22
N TYR A 38 -2.69 1.75 13.81
CA TYR A 38 -3.56 0.79 14.47
C TYR A 38 -3.02 -0.65 14.35
N ALA A 39 -2.41 -0.99 13.22
CA ALA A 39 -1.72 -2.27 13.04
C ALA A 39 -0.56 -2.43 14.05
N ALA A 40 0.32 -1.43 14.17
CA ALA A 40 1.41 -1.49 15.13
C ALA A 40 0.92 -1.55 16.59
N LEU A 41 -0.14 -0.80 16.90
CA LEU A 41 -0.79 -0.84 18.21
C LEU A 41 -1.35 -2.22 18.54
N GLN A 42 -2.04 -2.87 17.60
CA GLN A 42 -2.59 -4.21 17.76
C GLN A 42 -1.49 -5.27 17.95
N LEU A 43 -0.35 -5.11 17.27
CA LEU A 43 0.81 -5.99 17.45
C LEU A 43 1.66 -5.67 18.68
N GLY A 44 1.46 -4.51 19.30
CA GLY A 44 2.30 -4.03 20.42
C GLY A 44 3.75 -3.76 20.00
N ILE A 45 3.97 -3.30 18.76
CA ILE A 45 5.32 -3.04 18.23
C ILE A 45 5.55 -1.55 17.94
N GLU A 46 6.81 -1.15 17.96
CA GLU A 46 7.24 0.14 17.44
C GLU A 46 7.76 0.01 16.01
N ILE A 47 7.42 0.97 15.16
CA ILE A 47 7.83 0.98 13.75
C ILE A 47 9.14 1.75 13.60
N ASP A 48 10.16 1.07 13.09
CA ASP A 48 11.34 1.71 12.52
C ASP A 48 11.04 2.12 11.07
N TYR A 49 10.73 3.41 10.87
CA TYR A 49 10.30 3.92 9.56
C TYR A 49 11.42 3.90 8.50
N THR A 50 12.69 3.90 8.88
CA THR A 50 13.79 3.75 7.93
C THR A 50 13.85 2.32 7.41
N LYS A 51 13.77 1.34 8.32
CA LYS A 51 13.71 -0.08 7.93
C LYS A 51 12.43 -0.40 7.17
N LEU A 52 11.29 0.18 7.57
CA LEU A 52 10.03 0.01 6.85
C LEU A 52 10.20 0.45 5.39
N LEU A 53 10.71 1.66 5.14
CA LEU A 53 10.92 2.16 3.77
C LEU A 53 11.84 1.23 2.96
N SER A 54 12.95 0.79 3.57
CA SER A 54 13.88 -0.13 2.93
C SER A 54 13.22 -1.46 2.57
N ARG A 55 12.41 -2.02 3.47
CA ARG A 55 11.69 -3.28 3.27
C ARG A 55 10.60 -3.17 2.20
N LEU A 56 9.79 -2.12 2.25
CA LEU A 56 8.75 -1.87 1.24
C LEU A 56 9.35 -1.63 -0.14
N THR A 57 10.50 -0.96 -0.21
CA THR A 57 11.23 -0.76 -1.46
C THR A 57 11.79 -2.07 -2.02
N GLY A 58 12.24 -2.99 -1.15
CA GLY A 58 12.67 -4.33 -1.56
C GLY A 58 13.84 -4.36 -2.56
N GLY A 59 14.69 -3.33 -2.57
CA GLY A 59 15.80 -3.19 -3.53
C GLY A 59 15.39 -2.67 -4.92
N SER A 60 14.09 -2.48 -5.17
CA SER A 60 13.57 -1.91 -6.42
C SER A 60 13.86 -0.41 -6.52
N ARG A 61 13.68 0.18 -7.71
CA ARG A 61 13.88 1.63 -7.89
C ARG A 61 12.71 2.40 -7.30
N LEU A 62 12.90 3.09 -6.18
CA LEU A 62 11.86 3.91 -5.57
C LEU A 62 11.54 5.14 -6.44
N LEU A 63 10.30 5.28 -6.92
CA LEU A 63 9.79 6.52 -7.49
C LEU A 63 9.54 7.55 -6.39
N ARG A 64 8.76 7.15 -5.39
CA ARG A 64 8.32 7.99 -4.28
C ARG A 64 7.73 7.13 -3.18
N SER A 65 7.89 7.56 -1.93
CA SER A 65 7.11 7.03 -0.81
C SER A 65 6.24 8.13 -0.24
N PHE A 66 4.98 7.82 -0.02
CA PHE A 66 3.96 8.72 0.48
C PHE A 66 3.50 8.27 1.86
N PHE A 67 3.32 9.22 2.76
CA PHE A 67 2.79 8.97 4.11
C PHE A 67 1.60 9.90 4.35
N TYR A 68 0.41 9.31 4.42
CA TYR A 68 -0.87 10.02 4.57
C TYR A 68 -1.31 9.97 6.03
N THR A 69 -1.59 11.12 6.64
CA THR A 69 -1.87 11.14 8.08
C THR A 69 -2.73 12.32 8.53
N GLY A 70 -3.57 12.10 9.55
CA GLY A 70 -4.21 13.18 10.29
C GLY A 70 -3.21 13.87 11.23
N VAL A 71 -3.23 15.20 11.27
CA VAL A 71 -2.36 15.99 12.15
C VAL A 71 -3.18 16.78 13.17
N ASP A 72 -2.76 16.71 14.43
CA ASP A 72 -3.13 17.69 15.45
C ASP A 72 -2.01 18.74 15.50
N ARG A 73 -2.29 19.96 15.00
CA ARG A 73 -1.26 20.99 14.88
C ARG A 73 -0.70 21.45 16.23
N THR A 74 -1.43 21.23 17.33
CA THR A 74 -0.97 21.57 18.67
C THR A 74 -0.05 20.50 19.26
N ASN A 75 0.11 19.35 18.60
CA ASN A 75 0.97 18.26 19.06
C ASN A 75 2.39 18.42 18.50
N GLU A 76 3.26 19.07 19.27
CA GLU A 76 4.66 19.33 18.87
C GLU A 76 5.46 18.03 18.60
N LYS A 77 5.20 16.96 19.37
CA LYS A 77 5.86 15.67 19.14
C LYS A 77 5.50 15.10 17.78
N GLN A 78 4.22 15.16 17.41
CA GLN A 78 3.76 14.73 16.08
C GLN A 78 4.38 15.58 14.98
N GLN A 79 4.42 16.91 15.14
CA GLN A 79 5.05 17.82 14.18
C GLN A 79 6.52 17.48 13.96
N GLY A 80 7.27 17.23 15.04
CA GLY A 80 8.68 16.80 14.98
C GLY A 80 8.85 15.48 14.24
N PHE A 81 7.99 14.49 14.52
CA PHE A 81 7.97 13.22 13.80
C PHE A 81 7.69 13.40 12.29
N LEU A 82 6.67 14.19 11.92
CA LEU A 82 6.35 14.43 10.51
C LEU A 82 7.45 15.22 9.78
N LEU A 83 8.14 16.13 10.47
CA LEU A 83 9.33 16.78 9.92
C LEU A 83 10.46 15.79 9.69
N TRP A 84 10.70 14.88 10.64
CA TRP A 84 11.68 13.82 10.49
C TRP A 84 11.33 12.91 9.30
N MET A 85 10.07 12.49 9.14
CA MET A 85 9.61 11.69 8.00
C MET A 85 9.95 12.36 6.66
N ARG A 86 9.64 13.66 6.53
CA ARG A 86 9.95 14.46 5.32
C ARG A 86 11.44 14.49 4.99
N ARG A 87 12.31 14.49 6.01
CA ARG A 87 13.77 14.48 5.85
C ARG A 87 14.33 13.10 5.55
N ASN A 88 13.57 12.04 5.80
CA ASN A 88 14.02 10.64 5.70
C ASN A 88 13.28 9.88 4.59
N GLY A 89 13.01 10.53 3.47
CA GLY A 89 12.58 9.87 2.23
C GLY A 89 11.08 9.74 2.02
N TYR A 90 10.25 10.23 2.96
CA TYR A 90 8.80 10.24 2.83
C TYR A 90 8.26 11.58 2.34
N ARG A 91 7.33 11.55 1.39
CA ARG A 91 6.46 12.68 1.09
C ARG A 91 5.24 12.61 2.00
N VAL A 92 5.18 13.50 2.99
CA VAL A 92 4.08 13.53 3.97
C VAL A 92 2.92 14.37 3.44
N ILE A 93 1.74 13.76 3.34
CA ILE A 93 0.46 14.39 3.03
C ILE A 93 -0.35 14.38 4.32
N SER A 94 -0.81 15.55 4.76
CA SER A 94 -1.51 15.66 6.04
C SER A 94 -2.79 16.46 5.93
N LYS A 95 -3.83 16.01 6.63
CA LYS A 95 -5.07 16.76 6.87
C LYS A 95 -5.22 17.06 8.35
N ASP A 96 -5.81 18.20 8.67
CA ASP A 96 -6.15 18.53 10.04
C ASP A 96 -7.21 17.54 10.55
N LEU A 97 -7.03 17.06 11.78
CA LEU A 97 -8.00 16.17 12.40
C LEU A 97 -9.33 16.90 12.60
N VAL A 98 -10.42 16.26 12.14
CA VAL A 98 -11.78 16.76 12.35
C VAL A 98 -12.35 16.12 13.61
N GLN A 99 -12.85 16.95 14.51
CA GLN A 99 -13.58 16.47 15.68
C GLN A 99 -15.02 16.13 15.28
N LEU A 100 -15.40 14.89 15.52
CA LEU A 100 -16.74 14.38 15.27
C LEU A 100 -17.67 14.69 16.46
N PRO A 101 -19.01 14.63 16.28
CA PRO A 101 -19.98 14.89 17.36
C PRO A 101 -19.83 13.98 18.58
N ASP A 102 -19.25 12.79 18.41
CA ASP A 102 -18.95 11.83 19.47
C ASP A 102 -17.66 12.16 20.25
N GLY A 103 -16.99 13.28 19.91
CA GLY A 103 -15.74 13.73 20.52
C GLY A 103 -14.48 13.09 19.94
N SER A 104 -14.62 12.08 19.07
CA SER A 104 -13.47 11.45 18.41
C SER A 104 -12.85 12.39 17.37
N LYS A 105 -11.53 12.29 17.17
CA LYS A 105 -10.81 13.03 16.14
C LYS A 105 -10.40 12.07 15.03
N LYS A 106 -10.81 12.34 13.80
CA LYS A 106 -10.46 11.51 12.63
C LYS A 106 -10.05 12.36 11.45
N ALA A 107 -9.16 11.83 10.62
CA ALA A 107 -8.93 12.32 9.27
C ALA A 107 -8.92 11.11 8.34
N ASN A 108 -9.72 11.17 7.28
CA ASN A 108 -9.71 10.21 6.19
C ASN A 108 -8.90 10.84 5.03
N LEU A 109 -7.93 10.07 4.50
CA LEU A 109 -7.10 10.44 3.35
C LEU A 109 -7.24 9.48 2.16
N ASP A 110 -8.26 8.63 2.12
CA ASP A 110 -8.50 7.63 1.08
C ASP A 110 -8.64 8.29 -0.30
N VAL A 111 -9.29 9.47 -0.35
CA VAL A 111 -9.41 10.27 -1.57
C VAL A 111 -8.04 10.72 -2.06
N GLU A 112 -7.18 11.24 -1.19
CA GLU A 112 -5.82 11.65 -1.57
C GLU A 112 -5.00 10.46 -2.05
N ILE A 113 -5.07 9.33 -1.35
CA ILE A 113 -4.39 8.09 -1.73
C ILE A 113 -4.85 7.65 -3.13
N ALA A 114 -6.16 7.52 -3.35
CA ALA A 114 -6.73 7.09 -4.62
C ALA A 114 -6.34 8.03 -5.77
N VAL A 115 -6.41 9.35 -5.56
CA VAL A 115 -6.04 10.36 -6.55
C VAL A 115 -4.56 10.28 -6.88
N ASP A 116 -3.67 10.20 -5.89
CA ASP A 116 -2.22 10.14 -6.11
C ASP A 116 -1.79 8.82 -6.79
N MET A 117 -2.45 7.70 -6.46
CA MET A 117 -2.26 6.43 -7.16
C MET A 117 -2.60 6.59 -8.65
N MET A 118 -3.81 7.07 -8.95
CA MET A 118 -4.28 7.24 -10.33
C MET A 118 -3.46 8.26 -11.12
N ALA A 119 -3.08 9.38 -10.51
CA ALA A 119 -2.33 10.46 -11.15
C ALA A 119 -0.90 10.05 -11.54
N LEU A 120 -0.34 9.04 -10.87
CA LEU A 120 1.00 8.55 -11.13
C LEU A 120 1.05 7.31 -12.04
N VAL A 121 -0.09 6.78 -12.47
CA VAL A 121 -0.13 5.62 -13.38
C VAL A 121 0.74 5.87 -14.61
N GLY A 122 1.50 4.85 -15.02
CA GLY A 122 2.50 4.92 -16.08
C GLY A 122 3.85 5.52 -15.66
N SER A 123 3.95 6.09 -14.45
CA SER A 123 5.22 6.55 -13.89
C SER A 123 5.89 5.51 -12.99
N TYR A 124 5.15 4.52 -12.52
CA TYR A 124 5.61 3.40 -11.69
C TYR A 124 5.01 2.09 -12.21
N ASP A 125 5.71 0.99 -11.94
CA ASP A 125 5.35 -0.36 -12.38
C ASP A 125 4.64 -1.13 -11.25
N THR A 126 5.03 -0.88 -9.99
CA THR A 126 4.41 -1.50 -8.81
C THR A 126 3.97 -0.45 -7.77
N ALA A 127 2.70 -0.51 -7.35
CA ALA A 127 2.21 0.18 -6.16
C ALA A 127 2.35 -0.75 -4.95
N VAL A 128 2.93 -0.24 -3.86
CA VAL A 128 2.87 -0.87 -2.54
C VAL A 128 1.92 -0.05 -1.69
N LEU A 129 0.74 -0.58 -1.39
CA LEU A 129 -0.27 0.04 -0.55
C LEU A 129 -0.18 -0.53 0.87
N VAL A 130 0.20 0.30 1.83
CA VAL A 130 0.17 -0.04 3.25
C VAL A 130 -1.15 0.42 3.85
N SER A 131 -2.19 -0.38 3.64
CA SER A 131 -3.52 -0.22 4.23
C SER A 131 -4.29 -1.54 4.14
N GLY A 132 -5.27 -1.72 5.03
CA GLY A 132 -6.26 -2.78 4.97
C GLY A 132 -7.66 -2.29 4.57
N ASP A 133 -7.80 -1.00 4.24
CA ASP A 133 -9.10 -0.37 4.02
C ASP A 133 -9.76 -0.81 2.70
N GLY A 134 -10.98 -1.33 2.80
CA GLY A 134 -11.76 -1.77 1.65
C GLY A 134 -12.22 -0.64 0.74
N ASP A 135 -12.28 0.60 1.23
CA ASP A 135 -12.70 1.78 0.46
C ASP A 135 -11.69 2.13 -0.65
N LEU A 136 -10.45 1.66 -0.53
CA LEU A 136 -9.41 1.81 -1.55
C LEU A 136 -9.47 0.75 -2.67
N ALA A 137 -10.30 -0.29 -2.53
CA ALA A 137 -10.35 -1.41 -3.47
C ALA A 137 -10.64 -0.95 -4.91
N TYR A 138 -11.52 0.03 -5.09
CA TYR A 138 -11.84 0.53 -6.43
C TYR A 138 -10.66 1.28 -7.08
N ALA A 139 -9.87 2.01 -6.29
CA ALA A 139 -8.67 2.69 -6.78
C ALA A 139 -7.59 1.66 -7.15
N VAL A 140 -7.42 0.62 -6.33
CA VAL A 140 -6.52 -0.52 -6.59
C VAL A 140 -6.88 -1.23 -7.89
N ASP A 141 -8.16 -1.59 -8.07
CA ASP A 141 -8.65 -2.25 -9.29
C ASP A 141 -8.43 -1.35 -10.52
N ALA A 142 -8.71 -0.05 -10.40
CA ALA A 142 -8.53 0.90 -11.49
C ALA A 142 -7.07 1.11 -11.93
N VAL A 143 -6.11 1.11 -11.00
CA VAL A 143 -4.68 1.16 -11.38
C VAL A 143 -4.20 -0.18 -11.94
N SER A 144 -4.68 -1.30 -11.37
CA SER A 144 -4.36 -2.65 -11.84
C SER A 144 -4.81 -2.86 -13.28
N TYR A 145 -6.03 -2.42 -13.62
CA TYR A 145 -6.56 -2.42 -14.98
C TYR A 145 -5.67 -1.66 -15.98
N ARG A 146 -4.87 -0.70 -15.51
CA ARG A 146 -3.93 0.08 -16.33
C ARG A 146 -2.51 -0.50 -16.36
N GLY A 147 -2.33 -1.74 -15.89
CA GLY A 147 -1.08 -2.49 -15.95
C GLY A 147 -0.12 -2.23 -14.78
N VAL A 148 -0.61 -1.60 -13.70
CA VAL A 148 0.17 -1.45 -12.46
C VAL A 148 0.02 -2.71 -11.62
N ARG A 149 1.13 -3.31 -11.19
CA ARG A 149 1.08 -4.34 -10.15
C ARG A 149 0.78 -3.71 -8.79
N VAL A 150 -0.13 -4.27 -8.01
CA VAL A 150 -0.48 -3.77 -6.67
C VAL A 150 -0.17 -4.82 -5.61
N GLU A 151 0.68 -4.45 -4.67
CA GLU A 151 0.97 -5.22 -3.45
C GLU A 151 0.35 -4.52 -2.24
N VAL A 152 -0.39 -5.27 -1.43
CA VAL A 152 -1.02 -4.79 -0.20
C VAL A 152 -0.24 -5.28 1.01
N VAL A 153 0.09 -4.35 1.91
CA VAL A 153 0.75 -4.65 3.18
C VAL A 153 -0.16 -4.22 4.32
N SER A 154 -0.71 -5.19 5.03
CA SER A 154 -1.58 -4.96 6.19
C SER A 154 -1.60 -6.17 7.11
N LEU A 155 -2.23 -6.04 8.28
CA LEU A 155 -2.51 -7.21 9.13
C LEU A 155 -3.75 -7.92 8.62
N ARG A 156 -3.67 -9.23 8.46
CA ARG A 156 -4.80 -10.04 7.94
C ARG A 156 -6.11 -9.80 8.68
N ALA A 157 -6.08 -9.55 9.99
CA ALA A 157 -7.26 -9.28 10.81
C ALA A 157 -7.90 -7.90 10.57
N MET A 158 -7.21 -7.01 9.85
CA MET A 158 -7.60 -5.62 9.57
C MET A 158 -7.72 -5.34 8.07
N THR A 159 -7.66 -6.37 7.21
CA THR A 159 -7.71 -6.23 5.76
C THR A 159 -9.09 -6.64 5.25
N SER A 160 -9.73 -5.79 4.47
CA SER A 160 -10.97 -6.14 3.76
C SER A 160 -10.72 -7.19 2.68
N ASP A 161 -11.59 -8.20 2.60
CA ASP A 161 -11.58 -9.19 1.51
C ASP A 161 -11.76 -8.50 0.14
N SER A 162 -12.50 -7.39 0.06
CA SER A 162 -12.63 -6.63 -1.19
C SER A 162 -11.28 -6.12 -1.71
N LEU A 163 -10.40 -5.67 -0.81
CA LEU A 163 -9.08 -5.17 -1.14
C LEU A 163 -8.13 -6.31 -1.52
N ILE A 164 -8.21 -7.44 -0.81
CA ILE A 164 -7.43 -8.64 -1.10
C ILE A 164 -7.74 -9.18 -2.49
N ASN A 165 -9.02 -9.23 -2.86
CA ASN A 165 -9.46 -9.80 -4.13
C ASN A 165 -8.97 -9.03 -5.37
N VAL A 166 -8.61 -7.76 -5.21
CA VAL A 166 -8.13 -6.89 -6.30
C VAL A 166 -6.61 -6.66 -6.27
N SER A 167 -5.91 -7.19 -5.25
CA SER A 167 -4.46 -7.09 -5.12
C SER A 167 -3.73 -8.29 -5.72
N ASP A 168 -2.53 -8.05 -6.26
CA ASP A 168 -1.68 -9.12 -6.81
C ASP A 168 -0.91 -9.88 -5.73
N ARG A 169 -0.68 -9.24 -4.57
CA ARG A 169 0.10 -9.80 -3.45
C ARG A 169 -0.30 -9.19 -2.11
#